data_AF-A0A919L174-F1
#
_entry.id   AF-A0A919L174-F1
#
_cell.length_a   1.000
_cell.length_b   1.000
_cell.length_c   1.000
_cell.angle_alpha   90.00
_cell.angle_beta   90.00
_cell.angle_gamma   90.00
#
_symmetry.space_group_name_H-M   'P 1'
#
loop_
_entity.id
_entity.type
_entity.pdbx_description
1 polymer ?
#
loop_
_entity_poly.entity_id
_entity_poly.type
_entity_poly.pdbx_seq_one_letter_code
_entity_poly.pdbx_strand_id
1 'polypeptide(L)'
;MSTKRTWVRTGLATMAAATLLLVSACNSGSSSSTGTDDEATTASGGGAGGVDIYVVGGKSDDPFWSRVKRGAEDAAKVAESTGGSVTWLGPQNYDNLGPDAAKLIDTAVSNGADVVVGPDWVPEAEDAAFKRVVDKGIPLFIYNSGGLEAADSVGALNYIGSDDHEAGVAGGEYLGEQGVQHVLCVNTLPGAANSEARCAGLAEGVEGSGGEAEQLPMPSSSFGNPTAVSQGIKAALLKDDTVDAVVTIGTGDADAAASAIEQAELGDRVSLGTFDLDETQLSRIKDGTQLFAIDQQPYMQGYLAVSMANSYVLYGIELPQRPLLTGPAIIDGSNVESAIAGAEAGVR
;
A
#
# COMPACT_ATOMS: atom_id res chain seq x y z
N MET A 1 9.46 59.95 -11.37
CA MET A 1 8.22 59.99 -12.17
C MET A 1 7.45 58.72 -11.83
N SER A 2 6.79 58.62 -10.68
CA SER A 2 5.39 59.01 -10.38
C SER A 2 4.38 58.51 -11.41
N THR A 3 3.56 57.52 -11.03
CA THR A 3 2.12 57.77 -10.74
C THR A 3 1.48 56.56 -10.05
N LYS A 4 1.13 56.72 -8.77
CA LYS A 4 0.11 55.94 -8.06
C LYS A 4 -1.26 56.57 -8.37
N ARG A 5 -2.31 55.77 -8.53
CA ARG A 5 -3.71 56.24 -8.53
C ARG A 5 -4.47 55.59 -7.38
N THR A 6 -4.67 56.37 -6.34
CA THR A 6 -5.68 56.21 -5.29
C THR A 6 -7.00 56.81 -5.76
N TRP A 7 -8.12 56.16 -5.45
CA TRP A 7 -9.43 56.82 -5.37
C TRP A 7 -10.08 56.46 -4.04
N VAL A 8 -10.34 57.51 -3.27
CA VAL A 8 -11.17 57.54 -2.06
C VAL A 8 -12.40 58.37 -2.40
N ARG A 9 -13.58 57.93 -2.01
CA ARG A 9 -14.64 58.73 -1.33
C ARG A 9 -15.87 57.85 -1.08
N THR A 10 -16.10 57.39 0.15
CA THR A 10 -16.99 57.98 1.19
C THR A 10 -18.42 58.33 0.75
N GLY A 11 -19.38 57.67 1.40
CA GLY A 11 -20.80 58.01 1.45
C GLY A 11 -21.47 57.21 2.58
N LEU A 12 -21.72 57.89 3.70
CA LEU A 12 -22.22 57.40 4.99
C LEU A 12 -23.75 57.37 5.05
N ALA A 13 -24.27 56.56 6.00
CA ALA A 13 -25.47 56.80 6.84
C ALA A 13 -26.87 56.54 6.22
N THR A 14 -27.90 55.98 6.89
CA THR A 14 -28.18 55.75 8.33
C THR A 14 -29.47 54.93 8.50
N MET A 15 -29.58 54.20 9.63
CA MET A 15 -30.79 53.92 10.46
C MET A 15 -32.03 53.23 9.84
N ALA A 16 -32.88 52.48 10.53
CA ALA A 16 -32.97 51.88 11.86
C ALA A 16 -34.31 51.09 11.90
N ALA A 17 -34.49 50.36 13.00
CA ALA A 17 -35.75 49.93 13.60
C ALA A 17 -36.25 48.50 13.33
N ALA A 18 -36.37 47.81 14.46
CA ALA A 18 -36.86 46.48 14.70
C ALA A 18 -38.39 46.42 14.72
N THR A 19 -38.96 45.23 14.51
CA THR A 19 -40.11 44.76 15.30
C THR A 19 -40.18 43.25 15.36
N LEU A 20 -40.46 42.77 16.57
CA LEU A 20 -40.66 41.40 17.04
C LEU A 20 -42.11 40.93 16.83
N LEU A 21 -42.32 39.61 16.68
CA LEU A 21 -43.33 38.72 17.32
C LEU A 21 -44.02 37.69 16.40
N LEU A 22 -43.69 36.41 16.69
CA LEU A 22 -44.52 35.20 16.90
C LEU A 22 -45.84 35.02 16.13
N VAL A 23 -46.02 33.84 15.50
CA VAL A 23 -46.88 32.72 16.00
C VAL A 23 -46.87 31.55 14.98
N SER A 24 -46.83 30.33 15.53
CA SER A 24 -46.94 29.02 14.89
C SER A 24 -48.10 28.83 13.92
N ALA A 25 -47.88 28.00 12.90
CA ALA A 25 -48.87 27.00 12.47
C ALA A 25 -48.15 25.83 11.75
N CYS A 26 -48.15 24.66 12.40
CA CYS A 26 -47.99 23.39 11.71
C CYS A 26 -49.22 23.19 10.82
N ASN A 27 -49.04 22.81 9.56
CA ASN A 27 -50.07 22.10 8.84
C ASN A 27 -49.44 20.98 8.00
N SER A 28 -49.76 19.76 8.42
CA SER A 28 -49.50 18.52 7.72
C SER A 28 -50.27 18.49 6.40
N GLY A 29 -49.57 18.19 5.30
CA GLY A 29 -50.16 18.03 3.99
C GLY A 29 -49.33 17.07 3.16
N SER A 30 -49.71 15.81 3.20
CA SER A 30 -49.25 14.73 2.32
C SER A 30 -49.90 14.84 0.95
N SER A 31 -49.13 14.81 -0.14
CA SER A 31 -49.21 13.81 -1.23
C SER A 31 -48.46 14.20 -2.52
N SER A 32 -47.70 13.20 -3.01
CA SER A 32 -47.30 12.86 -4.39
C SER A 32 -46.45 13.81 -5.24
N SER A 33 -45.26 13.35 -5.66
CA SER A 33 -45.06 12.76 -7.00
C SER A 33 -43.58 12.36 -7.26
N THR A 34 -43.39 11.09 -7.61
CA THR A 34 -42.43 10.54 -8.61
C THR A 34 -41.13 11.29 -8.93
N GLY A 35 -40.00 10.68 -8.58
CA GLY A 35 -38.68 11.02 -9.09
C GLY A 35 -37.73 9.83 -8.94
N THR A 36 -37.28 9.32 -10.09
CA THR A 36 -36.09 8.48 -10.37
C THR A 36 -35.21 8.07 -9.18
N ASP A 37 -35.09 6.75 -8.98
CA ASP A 37 -34.12 6.11 -8.09
C ASP A 37 -32.71 6.28 -8.65
N ASP A 38 -32.00 7.33 -8.22
CA ASP A 38 -30.55 7.27 -8.07
C ASP A 38 -30.30 6.51 -6.76
N GLU A 39 -29.72 5.31 -6.86
CA GLU A 39 -29.12 4.59 -5.71
C GLU A 39 -27.89 5.38 -5.24
N ALA A 40 -28.12 6.51 -4.58
CA ALA A 40 -27.17 7.03 -3.63
C ALA A 40 -27.19 6.07 -2.44
N THR A 41 -26.11 5.32 -2.26
CA THR A 41 -25.79 4.58 -1.05
C THR A 41 -25.87 5.55 0.12
N THR A 42 -27.03 5.61 0.78
CA THR A 42 -27.22 6.41 1.96
C THR A 42 -26.40 5.77 3.06
N ALA A 43 -25.24 6.35 3.35
CA ALA A 43 -24.52 6.12 4.59
C ALA A 43 -25.53 6.34 5.73
N SER A 44 -25.92 5.25 6.38
CA SER A 44 -26.64 5.33 7.65
C SER A 44 -25.67 5.96 8.64
N GLY A 45 -25.75 7.29 8.81
CA GLY A 45 -25.11 8.01 9.90
C GLY A 45 -25.62 7.48 11.24
N GLY A 46 -25.04 6.37 11.68
CA GLY A 46 -25.26 5.74 12.97
C GLY A 46 -24.38 6.44 14.00
N GLY A 47 -24.98 7.34 14.78
CA GLY A 47 -24.27 8.08 15.81
C GLY A 47 -23.69 7.19 16.92
N ALA A 48 -22.62 7.74 17.53
CA ALA A 48 -22.15 7.50 18.90
C ALA A 48 -21.65 6.09 19.29
N GLY A 49 -21.46 5.17 18.33
CA GLY A 49 -20.75 3.90 18.52
C GLY A 49 -19.36 3.95 17.88
N GLY A 50 -18.42 3.17 18.40
CA GLY A 50 -17.14 2.96 17.75
C GLY A 50 -17.24 2.01 16.56
N VAL A 51 -16.22 2.01 15.71
CA VAL A 51 -16.15 1.17 14.49
C VAL A 51 -15.24 -0.02 14.74
N ASP A 52 -15.71 -1.22 14.41
CA ASP A 52 -14.92 -2.46 14.42
C ASP A 52 -14.31 -2.72 13.04
N ILE A 53 -13.05 -2.33 12.89
CA ILE A 53 -12.27 -2.43 11.65
C ILE A 53 -11.49 -3.74 11.64
N TYR A 54 -11.64 -4.54 10.59
CA TYR A 54 -10.83 -5.73 10.40
C TYR A 54 -9.83 -5.52 9.28
N VAL A 55 -8.55 -5.66 9.60
CA VAL A 55 -7.44 -5.51 8.67
C VAL A 55 -6.86 -6.89 8.39
N VAL A 56 -7.08 -7.39 7.18
CA VAL A 56 -6.32 -8.53 6.65
C VAL A 56 -4.95 -8.01 6.25
N GLY A 57 -3.89 -8.70 6.62
CA GLY A 57 -2.53 -8.37 6.22
C GLY A 57 -1.62 -9.56 6.41
N GLY A 58 -0.31 -9.37 6.20
CA GLY A 58 0.65 -10.45 6.33
C GLY A 58 0.94 -10.87 7.77
N LYS A 59 1.89 -11.80 7.88
CA LYS A 59 2.28 -12.41 9.16
C LYS A 59 2.97 -11.39 10.05
N SER A 60 2.65 -11.38 11.34
CA SER A 60 3.09 -10.34 12.28
C SER A 60 4.61 -10.26 12.53
N ASP A 61 5.35 -11.33 12.26
CA ASP A 61 6.82 -11.40 12.42
C ASP A 61 7.57 -11.16 11.10
N ASP A 62 6.85 -10.85 10.02
CA ASP A 62 7.42 -10.32 8.79
C ASP A 62 7.80 -8.83 9.01
N PRO A 63 9.05 -8.43 8.77
CA PRO A 63 9.50 -7.04 8.96
C PRO A 63 8.64 -6.01 8.22
N PHE A 64 8.22 -6.30 6.98
CA PHE A 64 7.37 -5.40 6.21
C PHE A 64 6.02 -5.19 6.91
N TRP A 65 5.34 -6.29 7.23
CA TRP A 65 4.01 -6.25 7.85
C TRP A 65 4.02 -5.72 9.26
N SER A 66 5.13 -5.83 9.99
CA SER A 66 5.28 -5.19 11.30
C SER A 66 5.14 -3.66 11.22
N ARG A 67 5.69 -3.03 10.16
CA ARG A 67 5.60 -1.58 9.93
C ARG A 67 4.19 -1.17 9.47
N VAL A 68 3.58 -1.97 8.60
CA VAL A 68 2.18 -1.78 8.17
C VAL A 68 1.24 -1.85 9.38
N LYS A 69 1.35 -2.92 10.17
CA LYS A 69 0.56 -3.12 11.38
C LYS A 69 0.77 -2.00 12.38
N ARG A 70 2.00 -1.51 12.52
CA ARG A 70 2.29 -0.35 13.35
C ARG A 70 1.52 0.90 12.89
N GLY A 71 1.44 1.16 11.59
CA GLY A 71 0.62 2.23 11.03
C GLY A 71 -0.86 2.06 11.34
N ALA A 72 -1.39 0.85 11.14
CA ALA A 72 -2.76 0.50 11.47
C ALA A 72 -3.07 0.69 12.96
N GLU A 73 -2.18 0.28 13.86
CA GLU A 73 -2.31 0.43 15.33
C GLU A 73 -2.24 1.90 15.78
N ASP A 74 -1.41 2.73 15.13
CA ASP A 74 -1.37 4.16 15.43
C ASP A 74 -2.66 4.87 15.00
N ALA A 75 -3.25 4.48 13.86
CA ALA A 75 -4.57 4.94 13.44
C ALA A 75 -5.71 4.37 14.32
N ALA A 76 -5.56 3.14 14.83
CA ALA A 76 -6.53 2.47 15.68
C ALA A 76 -6.90 3.27 16.93
N LYS A 77 -5.95 4.04 17.47
CA LYS A 77 -6.18 4.91 18.65
C LYS A 77 -7.35 5.86 18.45
N VAL A 78 -7.63 6.29 17.21
CA VAL A 78 -8.79 7.14 16.90
C VAL A 78 -10.09 6.34 16.98
N ALA A 79 -10.14 5.17 16.34
CA ALA A 79 -11.30 4.27 16.41
C ALA A 79 -11.61 3.86 17.87
N GLU A 80 -10.59 3.47 18.62
CA GLU A 80 -10.66 3.11 20.04
C GLU A 80 -11.17 4.27 20.91
N SER A 81 -10.77 5.51 20.62
CA SER A 81 -11.24 6.69 21.35
C SER A 81 -12.75 6.93 21.22
N THR A 82 -13.38 6.36 20.17
CA THR A 82 -14.82 6.37 19.95
C THR A 82 -15.52 5.07 20.39
N GLY A 83 -14.78 4.14 21.01
CA GLY A 83 -15.28 2.86 21.50
C GLY A 83 -15.21 1.71 20.50
N GLY A 84 -14.43 1.86 19.42
CA GLY A 84 -14.29 0.87 18.35
C GLY A 84 -13.05 -0.01 18.55
N SER A 85 -12.70 -0.79 17.54
CA SER A 85 -11.53 -1.67 17.56
C SER A 85 -10.88 -1.78 16.18
N VAL A 86 -9.59 -2.15 16.17
CA VAL A 86 -8.88 -2.57 14.96
C VAL A 86 -8.32 -3.97 15.21
N THR A 87 -8.78 -4.94 14.42
CA THR A 87 -8.35 -6.33 14.52
C THR A 87 -7.50 -6.71 13.32
N TRP A 88 -6.24 -7.08 13.58
CA TRP A 88 -5.33 -7.60 12.57
C TRP A 88 -5.53 -9.11 12.38
N LEU A 89 -5.74 -9.53 11.13
CA LEU A 89 -5.86 -10.92 10.71
C LEU A 89 -4.73 -11.25 9.74
N GLY A 90 -3.82 -12.13 10.15
CA GLY A 90 -2.69 -12.54 9.31
C GLY A 90 -2.58 -14.06 9.15
N PRO A 91 -2.02 -14.54 8.03
CA PRO A 91 -1.84 -15.96 7.80
C PRO A 91 -0.73 -16.52 8.71
N GLN A 92 -0.67 -17.84 8.84
CA GLN A 92 0.39 -18.50 9.64
C GLN A 92 1.71 -18.61 8.87
N ASN A 93 1.63 -18.71 7.55
CA ASN A 93 2.74 -18.71 6.59
C ASN A 93 2.20 -18.27 5.21
N TYR A 94 3.05 -18.24 4.20
CA TYR A 94 2.69 -17.80 2.85
C TYR A 94 2.58 -18.96 1.83
N ASP A 95 2.61 -20.22 2.30
CA ASP A 95 2.62 -21.41 1.42
C ASP A 95 1.32 -21.55 0.60
N ASN A 96 0.22 -21.03 1.14
CA ASN A 96 -1.12 -21.10 0.57
C ASN A 96 -1.82 -19.72 0.61
N LEU A 97 -1.07 -18.68 0.23
CA LEU A 97 -1.41 -17.27 0.44
C LEU A 97 -2.87 -16.92 0.07
N GLY A 98 -3.27 -17.10 -1.18
CA GLY A 98 -4.61 -16.73 -1.66
C GLY A 98 -5.76 -17.41 -0.88
N PRO A 99 -5.81 -18.75 -0.82
CA PRO A 99 -6.90 -19.41 -0.10
C PRO A 99 -6.90 -19.19 1.42
N ASP A 100 -5.74 -18.91 2.04
CA ASP A 100 -5.69 -18.57 3.45
C ASP A 100 -6.12 -17.11 3.71
N ALA A 101 -5.74 -16.17 2.84
CA ALA A 101 -6.23 -14.79 2.86
C ALA A 101 -7.75 -14.72 2.67
N ALA A 102 -8.31 -15.47 1.73
CA ALA A 102 -9.75 -15.60 1.52
C ALA A 102 -10.50 -16.04 2.81
N LYS A 103 -9.94 -16.97 3.58
CA LYS A 103 -10.52 -17.40 4.87
C LYS A 103 -10.43 -16.30 5.93
N LEU A 104 -9.37 -15.49 5.94
CA LEU A 104 -9.24 -14.36 6.86
C LEU A 104 -10.28 -13.27 6.54
N ILE A 105 -10.54 -13.01 5.26
CA ILE A 105 -11.62 -12.11 4.81
C ILE A 105 -12.99 -12.64 5.29
N ASP A 106 -13.29 -13.93 5.09
CA ASP A 106 -14.52 -14.55 5.61
C ASP A 106 -14.62 -14.52 7.15
N THR A 107 -13.46 -14.58 7.84
CA THR A 107 -13.38 -14.46 9.30
C THR A 107 -13.73 -13.05 9.77
N ALA A 108 -13.24 -12.01 9.09
CA ALA A 108 -13.62 -10.63 9.38
C ALA A 108 -15.13 -10.43 9.30
N VAL A 109 -15.74 -10.92 8.21
CA VAL A 109 -17.19 -10.88 8.02
C VAL A 109 -17.93 -11.66 9.11
N SER A 110 -17.45 -12.84 9.48
CA SER A 110 -18.10 -13.69 10.49
C SER A 110 -18.02 -13.10 11.90
N ASN A 111 -16.95 -12.34 12.18
CA ASN A 111 -16.77 -11.67 13.46
C ASN A 111 -17.48 -10.30 13.54
N GLY A 112 -18.24 -9.92 12.51
CA GLY A 112 -19.07 -8.73 12.53
C GLY A 112 -18.31 -7.44 12.23
N ALA A 113 -17.36 -7.46 11.30
CA ALA A 113 -16.68 -6.26 10.83
C ALA A 113 -17.66 -5.18 10.35
N ASP A 114 -17.45 -3.95 10.81
CA ASP A 114 -18.14 -2.76 10.28
C ASP A 114 -17.50 -2.28 8.97
N VAL A 115 -16.21 -2.60 8.77
CA VAL A 115 -15.44 -2.32 7.55
C VAL A 115 -14.27 -3.30 7.46
N VAL A 116 -13.95 -3.73 6.24
CA VAL A 116 -12.81 -4.60 5.96
C VAL A 116 -11.76 -3.83 5.16
N VAL A 117 -10.51 -4.00 5.55
CA VAL A 117 -9.32 -3.55 4.83
C VAL A 117 -8.50 -4.79 4.49
N GLY A 118 -8.14 -5.03 3.24
CA GLY A 118 -7.39 -6.24 2.88
C GLY A 118 -6.57 -6.06 1.60
N PRO A 119 -5.40 -6.70 1.49
CA PRO A 119 -4.71 -6.81 0.22
C PRO A 119 -5.39 -7.84 -0.66
N ASP A 120 -5.32 -7.63 -1.97
CA ASP A 120 -5.71 -8.64 -2.94
C ASP A 120 -4.45 -9.19 -3.60
N TRP A 121 -3.86 -10.22 -2.98
CA TRP A 121 -2.60 -10.81 -3.44
C TRP A 121 -2.84 -11.81 -4.58
N VAL A 122 -3.92 -12.57 -4.50
CA VAL A 122 -4.30 -13.59 -5.48
C VAL A 122 -5.78 -13.41 -5.83
N PRO A 123 -6.11 -12.51 -6.77
CA PRO A 123 -7.49 -12.20 -7.14
C PRO A 123 -8.33 -13.44 -7.45
N GLU A 124 -7.76 -14.44 -8.13
CA GLU A 124 -8.48 -15.68 -8.46
C GLU A 124 -8.97 -16.46 -7.23
N ALA A 125 -8.31 -16.30 -6.08
CA ALA A 125 -8.66 -16.95 -4.83
C ALA A 125 -9.44 -16.03 -3.86
N GLU A 126 -9.19 -14.73 -3.91
CA GLU A 126 -9.66 -13.75 -2.90
C GLU A 126 -10.91 -12.98 -3.34
N ASP A 127 -11.09 -12.71 -4.63
CA ASP A 127 -12.18 -11.92 -5.20
C ASP A 127 -13.56 -12.31 -4.67
N ALA A 128 -13.83 -13.61 -4.62
CA ALA A 128 -15.12 -14.12 -4.19
C ALA A 128 -15.38 -13.80 -2.70
N ALA A 129 -14.33 -13.76 -1.87
CA ALA A 129 -14.44 -13.38 -0.47
C ALA A 129 -14.66 -11.87 -0.32
N PHE A 130 -13.93 -11.04 -1.06
CA PHE A 130 -14.16 -9.59 -1.08
C PHE A 130 -15.56 -9.21 -1.58
N LYS A 131 -16.03 -9.84 -2.67
CA LYS A 131 -17.40 -9.64 -3.17
C LYS A 131 -18.46 -9.98 -2.11
N ARG A 132 -18.24 -11.02 -1.28
CA ARG A 132 -19.12 -11.33 -0.13
C ARG A 132 -19.12 -10.24 0.95
N VAL A 133 -18.03 -9.50 1.14
CA VAL A 133 -17.97 -8.35 2.05
C VAL A 133 -18.93 -7.28 1.53
N VAL A 134 -18.78 -6.89 0.25
CA VAL A 134 -19.60 -5.85 -0.39
C VAL A 134 -21.06 -6.26 -0.51
N ASP A 135 -21.37 -7.51 -0.86
CA ASP A 135 -22.73 -8.05 -0.95
C ASP A 135 -23.49 -7.97 0.40
N LYS A 136 -22.76 -7.93 1.52
CA LYS A 136 -23.34 -7.75 2.87
C LYS A 136 -23.50 -6.28 3.27
N GLY A 137 -23.14 -5.34 2.39
CA GLY A 137 -23.14 -3.91 2.67
C GLY A 137 -22.01 -3.46 3.60
N ILE A 138 -20.98 -4.29 3.79
CA ILE A 138 -19.79 -3.92 4.57
C ILE A 138 -18.85 -3.15 3.63
N PRO A 139 -18.45 -1.90 3.96
CA PRO A 139 -17.45 -1.16 3.21
C PRO A 139 -16.12 -1.93 3.10
N LEU A 140 -15.47 -1.79 1.95
CA LEU A 140 -14.23 -2.48 1.64
C LEU A 140 -13.18 -1.48 1.14
N PHE A 141 -11.95 -1.60 1.64
CA PHE A 141 -10.77 -0.94 1.09
C PHE A 141 -9.74 -1.99 0.71
N ILE A 142 -9.19 -1.89 -0.51
CA ILE A 142 -8.01 -2.68 -0.89
C ILE A 142 -6.76 -1.86 -0.58
N TYR A 143 -5.70 -2.52 -0.16
CA TYR A 143 -4.41 -1.87 0.09
C TYR A 143 -3.25 -2.82 -0.19
N ASN A 144 -2.03 -2.29 -0.31
CA ASN A 144 -0.79 -3.06 -0.54
C ASN A 144 -0.71 -3.78 -1.89
N SER A 145 -1.63 -4.70 -2.20
CA SER A 145 -1.63 -5.50 -3.43
C SER A 145 -3.00 -5.44 -4.13
N GLY A 146 -2.99 -5.68 -5.44
CA GLY A 146 -4.16 -5.74 -6.32
C GLY A 146 -4.38 -4.47 -7.14
N GLY A 147 -3.87 -3.33 -6.66
CA GLY A 147 -4.02 -2.06 -7.36
C GLY A 147 -5.46 -1.58 -7.47
N LEU A 148 -5.66 -0.52 -8.25
CA LEU A 148 -6.98 0.06 -8.44
C LEU A 148 -7.92 -0.85 -9.25
N GLU A 149 -7.40 -1.60 -10.22
CA GLU A 149 -8.21 -2.49 -11.07
C GLU A 149 -8.85 -3.61 -10.25
N ALA A 150 -8.10 -4.28 -9.36
CA ALA A 150 -8.66 -5.29 -8.48
C ALA A 150 -9.69 -4.66 -7.53
N ALA A 151 -9.38 -3.49 -6.95
CA ALA A 151 -10.29 -2.74 -6.09
C ALA A 151 -11.63 -2.43 -6.79
N ASP A 152 -11.60 -2.01 -8.07
CA ASP A 152 -12.80 -1.82 -8.89
C ASP A 152 -13.57 -3.13 -9.09
N SER A 153 -12.87 -4.22 -9.39
CA SER A 153 -13.46 -5.51 -9.72
C SER A 153 -14.24 -6.14 -8.55
N VAL A 154 -13.84 -5.84 -7.31
CA VAL A 154 -14.48 -6.34 -6.08
C VAL A 154 -15.39 -5.32 -5.41
N GLY A 155 -15.52 -4.11 -5.95
CA GLY A 155 -16.39 -3.06 -5.41
C GLY A 155 -15.82 -2.34 -4.19
N ALA A 156 -14.50 -2.28 -4.05
CA ALA A 156 -13.84 -1.56 -2.98
C ALA A 156 -13.85 -0.04 -3.21
N LEU A 157 -13.95 0.72 -2.12
CA LEU A 157 -14.02 2.18 -2.13
C LEU A 157 -12.72 2.83 -2.61
N ASN A 158 -11.56 2.24 -2.31
CA ASN A 158 -10.28 2.77 -2.73
C ASN A 158 -9.19 1.68 -2.77
N TYR A 159 -8.06 2.04 -3.38
CA TYR A 159 -6.79 1.34 -3.27
C TYR A 159 -5.75 2.24 -2.57
N ILE A 160 -5.09 1.72 -1.54
CA ILE A 160 -4.00 2.40 -0.82
C ILE A 160 -2.71 1.59 -0.92
N GLY A 161 -1.68 2.10 -1.58
CA GLY A 161 -0.45 1.32 -1.73
C GLY A 161 0.50 1.92 -2.75
N SER A 162 1.49 1.14 -3.18
CA SER A 162 2.32 1.50 -4.32
C SER A 162 1.72 0.93 -5.58
N ASP A 163 1.91 1.60 -6.72
CA ASP A 163 1.74 0.92 -7.99
C ASP A 163 2.94 -0.02 -8.18
N ASP A 164 2.70 -1.33 -8.12
CA ASP A 164 3.75 -2.35 -8.13
C ASP A 164 4.44 -2.49 -9.50
N HIS A 165 3.69 -2.27 -10.58
CA HIS A 165 4.25 -2.30 -11.93
C HIS A 165 5.15 -1.09 -12.16
N GLU A 166 4.64 0.12 -11.86
CA GLU A 166 5.43 1.35 -11.98
C GLU A 166 6.63 1.36 -11.03
N ALA A 167 6.52 0.71 -9.87
CA ALA A 167 7.66 0.48 -8.97
C ALA A 167 8.74 -0.38 -9.62
N GLY A 168 8.35 -1.46 -10.32
CA GLY A 168 9.25 -2.25 -11.15
C GLY A 168 9.90 -1.42 -12.25
N VAL A 169 9.11 -0.68 -13.03
CA VAL A 169 9.60 0.17 -14.12
C VAL A 169 10.63 1.17 -13.61
N ALA A 170 10.33 1.89 -12.53
CA ALA A 170 11.26 2.85 -11.93
C ALA A 170 12.58 2.20 -11.47
N GLY A 171 12.52 0.99 -10.92
CA GLY A 171 13.72 0.22 -10.56
C GLY A 171 14.55 -0.22 -11.77
N GLY A 172 13.88 -0.62 -12.86
CA GLY A 172 14.52 -1.07 -14.10
C GLY A 172 15.19 0.10 -14.83
N GLU A 173 14.50 1.24 -14.93
CA GLU A 173 15.05 2.48 -15.47
C GLU A 173 16.28 2.93 -14.68
N TYR A 174 16.20 2.93 -13.34
CA TYR A 174 17.32 3.28 -12.47
C TYR A 174 18.54 2.37 -12.72
N LEU A 175 18.34 1.06 -12.83
CA LEU A 175 19.41 0.10 -13.15
C LEU A 175 20.02 0.37 -14.53
N GLY A 176 19.18 0.64 -15.53
CA GLY A 176 19.63 1.00 -16.88
C GLY A 176 20.50 2.26 -16.90
N GLU A 177 20.15 3.27 -16.10
CA GLU A 177 20.98 4.48 -15.91
C GLU A 177 22.33 4.18 -15.25
N GLN A 178 22.41 3.15 -14.39
CA GLN A 178 23.67 2.66 -13.83
C GLN A 178 24.47 1.76 -14.78
N GLY A 179 23.96 1.49 -15.99
CA GLY A 179 24.62 0.69 -17.02
C GLY A 179 24.52 -0.82 -16.80
N VAL A 180 23.62 -1.27 -15.93
CA VAL A 180 23.29 -2.68 -15.74
C VAL A 180 22.60 -3.21 -17.00
N GLN A 181 22.86 -4.47 -17.36
CA GLN A 181 22.32 -5.05 -18.58
C GLN A 181 21.48 -6.32 -18.33
N HIS A 182 21.81 -7.14 -17.34
CA HIS A 182 21.20 -8.45 -17.14
C HIS A 182 20.75 -8.61 -15.67
N VAL A 183 19.45 -8.40 -15.44
CA VAL A 183 18.87 -8.34 -14.10
C VAL A 183 18.17 -9.65 -13.74
N LEU A 184 18.43 -10.16 -12.54
CA LEU A 184 17.70 -11.29 -11.95
C LEU A 184 16.69 -10.78 -10.90
N CYS A 185 15.40 -10.84 -11.21
CA CYS A 185 14.32 -10.51 -10.27
C CYS A 185 13.96 -11.73 -9.40
N VAL A 186 14.31 -11.72 -8.12
CA VAL A 186 14.04 -12.83 -7.20
C VAL A 186 12.62 -12.72 -6.65
N ASN A 187 11.74 -13.62 -7.09
CA ASN A 187 10.36 -13.70 -6.63
C ASN A 187 10.15 -14.94 -5.77
N THR A 188 10.06 -14.74 -4.45
CA THR A 188 9.81 -15.78 -3.43
C THR A 188 8.33 -15.95 -3.11
N LEU A 189 7.42 -15.23 -3.78
CA LEU A 189 5.97 -15.37 -3.69
C LEU A 189 5.34 -15.45 -5.09
N PRO A 190 5.70 -16.47 -5.89
CA PRO A 190 5.19 -16.61 -7.25
C PRO A 190 3.67 -16.75 -7.27
N GLY A 191 3.04 -16.04 -8.19
CA GLY A 191 1.58 -15.94 -8.34
C GLY A 191 0.93 -14.85 -7.50
N ALA A 192 1.66 -14.16 -6.61
CA ALA A 192 1.16 -12.97 -5.96
C ALA A 192 1.21 -11.77 -6.93
N ALA A 193 0.08 -11.10 -7.13
CA ALA A 193 -0.12 -10.07 -8.15
C ALA A 193 0.92 -8.94 -8.06
N ASN A 194 1.22 -8.47 -6.85
CA ASN A 194 2.25 -7.46 -6.61
C ASN A 194 3.65 -7.95 -7.03
N SER A 195 4.06 -9.16 -6.64
CA SER A 195 5.37 -9.70 -6.98
C SER A 195 5.57 -9.92 -8.48
N GLU A 196 4.53 -10.41 -9.18
CA GLU A 196 4.58 -10.57 -10.63
C GLU A 196 4.63 -9.21 -11.34
N ALA A 197 3.82 -8.23 -10.90
CA ALA A 197 3.83 -6.87 -11.46
C ALA A 197 5.19 -6.19 -11.29
N ARG A 198 5.83 -6.34 -10.13
CA ARG A 198 7.18 -5.82 -9.86
C ARG A 198 8.23 -6.36 -10.80
N CYS A 199 8.29 -7.69 -10.99
CA CYS A 199 9.28 -8.29 -11.88
C CYS A 199 8.99 -7.99 -13.35
N ALA A 200 7.71 -7.93 -13.76
CA ALA A 200 7.34 -7.52 -15.11
C ALA A 200 7.73 -6.05 -15.40
N GLY A 201 7.42 -5.14 -14.48
CA GLY A 201 7.81 -3.73 -14.60
C GLY A 201 9.33 -3.56 -14.61
N LEU A 202 10.06 -4.34 -13.80
CA LEU A 202 11.52 -4.32 -13.79
C LEU A 202 12.12 -4.69 -15.16
N ALA A 203 11.55 -5.70 -15.81
CA ALA A 203 11.93 -6.08 -17.18
C ALA A 203 11.64 -4.95 -18.18
N GLU A 204 10.45 -4.36 -18.13
CA GLU A 204 10.10 -3.22 -18.99
C GLU A 204 11.05 -2.02 -18.80
N GLY A 205 11.35 -1.66 -17.55
CA GLY A 205 12.19 -0.51 -17.24
C GLY A 205 13.62 -0.67 -17.74
N VAL A 206 14.23 -1.85 -17.58
CA VAL A 206 15.61 -2.08 -18.02
C VAL A 206 15.72 -2.21 -19.55
N GLU A 207 14.68 -2.72 -20.22
CA GLU A 207 14.61 -2.81 -21.69
C GLU A 207 14.79 -1.44 -22.37
N GLY A 208 14.31 -0.36 -21.75
CA GLY A 208 14.49 1.02 -22.25
C GLY A 208 15.96 1.43 -22.42
N SER A 209 16.87 0.78 -21.68
CA SER A 209 18.33 0.97 -21.76
C SER A 209 19.06 -0.09 -22.60
N GLY A 210 18.33 -1.04 -23.19
CA GLY A 210 18.88 -2.17 -23.94
C GLY A 210 19.28 -3.38 -23.10
N GLY A 211 18.98 -3.37 -21.79
CA GLY A 211 19.15 -4.54 -20.93
C GLY A 211 17.93 -5.47 -20.95
N GLU A 212 18.02 -6.54 -20.19
CA GLU A 212 16.97 -7.53 -19.99
C GLU A 212 16.86 -7.90 -18.50
N ALA A 213 15.66 -8.29 -18.07
CA ALA A 213 15.45 -8.88 -16.76
C ALA A 213 14.76 -10.23 -16.88
N GLU A 214 15.20 -11.20 -16.09
CA GLU A 214 14.52 -12.47 -15.93
C GLU A 214 14.09 -12.67 -14.47
N GLN A 215 12.93 -13.29 -14.29
CA GLN A 215 12.46 -13.66 -12.97
C GLN A 215 13.07 -15.00 -12.54
N LEU A 216 13.58 -15.05 -11.32
CA LEU A 216 13.86 -16.26 -10.57
C LEU A 216 12.67 -16.57 -9.66
N PRO A 217 11.69 -17.38 -10.11
CA PRO A 217 10.63 -17.85 -9.24
C PRO A 217 11.19 -18.87 -8.25
N MET A 218 10.91 -18.67 -6.97
CA MET A 218 11.23 -19.61 -5.90
C MET A 218 9.94 -20.11 -5.23
N PRO A 219 9.89 -21.35 -4.71
CA PRO A 219 8.71 -21.81 -3.99
C PRO A 219 8.36 -20.87 -2.83
N SER A 220 7.08 -20.60 -2.58
CA SER A 220 6.62 -19.70 -1.50
C SER A 220 7.11 -20.11 -0.11
N SER A 221 7.43 -21.39 0.09
CA SER A 221 8.07 -21.90 1.30
C SER A 221 9.52 -21.44 1.52
N SER A 222 10.10 -20.76 0.53
CA SER A 222 11.40 -20.09 0.63
C SER A 222 11.27 -18.71 1.25
N PHE A 223 10.09 -18.06 1.16
CA PHE A 223 9.87 -16.75 1.77
C PHE A 223 10.10 -16.82 3.28
N GLY A 224 10.97 -15.97 3.81
CA GLY A 224 11.40 -16.01 5.21
C GLY A 224 12.39 -17.14 5.56
N ASN A 225 12.98 -17.82 4.56
CA ASN A 225 14.05 -18.81 4.74
C ASN A 225 15.36 -18.35 4.09
N PRO A 226 16.25 -17.66 4.83
CA PRO A 226 17.48 -17.08 4.28
C PRO A 226 18.41 -18.10 3.64
N THR A 227 18.45 -19.34 4.16
CA THR A 227 19.27 -20.41 3.60
C THR A 227 18.74 -20.84 2.24
N ALA A 228 17.43 -21.07 2.11
CA ALA A 228 16.84 -21.48 0.84
C ALA A 228 17.03 -20.40 -0.24
N VAL A 229 16.74 -19.14 0.11
CA VAL A 229 16.87 -18.00 -0.81
C VAL A 229 18.32 -17.79 -1.22
N SER A 230 19.27 -17.74 -0.28
CA SER A 230 20.68 -17.51 -0.61
C SER A 230 21.27 -18.62 -1.48
N GLN A 231 20.93 -19.90 -1.24
CA GLN A 231 21.40 -20.99 -2.08
C GLN A 231 20.76 -20.98 -3.48
N GLY A 232 19.48 -20.61 -3.59
CA GLY A 232 18.80 -20.46 -4.87
C GLY A 232 19.43 -19.36 -5.73
N ILE A 233 19.63 -18.17 -5.16
CA ILE A 233 20.26 -17.03 -5.84
C ILE A 233 21.70 -17.37 -6.22
N LYS A 234 22.49 -17.94 -5.31
CA LYS A 234 23.87 -18.35 -5.60
C LYS A 234 23.93 -19.35 -6.76
N ALA A 235 23.04 -20.35 -6.77
CA ALA A 235 23.00 -21.32 -7.85
C ALA A 235 22.65 -20.68 -9.20
N ALA A 236 21.73 -19.71 -9.23
CA ALA A 236 21.38 -18.95 -10.43
C ALA A 236 22.58 -18.13 -10.94
N LEU A 237 23.23 -17.36 -10.07
CA LEU A 237 24.39 -16.53 -10.41
C LEU A 237 25.63 -17.31 -10.85
N LEU A 238 25.78 -18.56 -10.41
CA LEU A 238 26.87 -19.45 -10.87
C LEU A 238 26.53 -20.19 -12.17
N LYS A 239 25.24 -20.30 -12.49
CA LYS A 239 24.77 -20.92 -13.73
C LYS A 239 24.85 -19.94 -14.90
N ASP A 240 24.60 -18.66 -14.63
CA ASP A 240 24.68 -17.59 -15.61
C ASP A 240 25.60 -16.47 -15.12
N ASP A 241 26.78 -16.37 -15.72
CA ASP A 241 27.78 -15.36 -15.40
C ASP A 241 27.54 -14.00 -16.07
N THR A 242 26.48 -13.89 -16.88
CA THR A 242 26.09 -12.64 -17.53
C THR A 242 25.26 -11.74 -16.61
N VAL A 243 24.56 -12.30 -15.61
CA VAL A 243 23.80 -11.53 -14.63
C VAL A 243 24.72 -10.57 -13.88
N ASP A 244 24.40 -9.27 -13.96
CA ASP A 244 25.14 -8.16 -13.36
C ASP A 244 24.31 -7.34 -12.36
N ALA A 245 23.02 -7.68 -12.17
CA ALA A 245 22.23 -7.21 -11.03
C ALA A 245 21.23 -8.25 -10.50
N VAL A 246 20.96 -8.18 -9.19
CA VAL A 246 19.90 -8.91 -8.51
C VAL A 246 18.95 -7.90 -7.87
N VAL A 247 17.64 -8.07 -8.09
CA VAL A 247 16.59 -7.31 -7.39
C VAL A 247 15.65 -8.26 -6.66
N THR A 248 15.44 -8.04 -5.38
CA THR A 248 14.60 -8.90 -4.53
C THR A 248 13.26 -8.24 -4.19
N ILE A 249 12.22 -9.02 -3.90
CA ILE A 249 10.87 -8.48 -3.60
C ILE A 249 10.67 -8.00 -2.15
N GLY A 250 11.69 -8.06 -1.29
CA GLY A 250 11.60 -7.61 0.11
C GLY A 250 12.94 -7.69 0.86
N THR A 251 13.01 -7.10 2.05
CA THR A 251 14.27 -6.92 2.80
C THR A 251 14.96 -8.22 3.21
N GLY A 252 14.21 -9.21 3.69
CA GLY A 252 14.78 -10.51 4.07
C GLY A 252 15.40 -11.28 2.89
N ASP A 253 14.82 -11.13 1.70
CA ASP A 253 15.39 -11.69 0.48
C ASP A 253 16.63 -10.93 0.04
N ALA A 254 16.67 -9.61 0.23
CA ALA A 254 17.85 -8.78 -0.03
C ALA A 254 19.03 -9.18 0.87
N ASP A 255 18.79 -9.53 2.13
CA ASP A 255 19.82 -10.06 3.05
C ASP A 255 20.41 -11.39 2.54
N ALA A 256 19.53 -12.27 2.07
CA ALA A 256 19.93 -13.56 1.49
C ALA A 256 20.66 -13.39 0.15
N ALA A 257 20.26 -12.41 -0.66
CA ALA A 257 20.93 -12.05 -1.92
C ALA A 257 22.33 -11.50 -1.69
N ALA A 258 22.50 -10.58 -0.74
CA ALA A 258 23.83 -10.09 -0.34
C ALA A 258 24.74 -11.24 0.09
N SER A 259 24.22 -12.16 0.92
CA SER A 259 24.94 -13.36 1.34
C SER A 259 25.29 -14.28 0.16
N ALA A 260 24.41 -14.41 -0.83
CA ALA A 260 24.63 -15.22 -2.02
C ALA A 260 25.75 -14.66 -2.91
N ILE A 261 25.76 -13.34 -3.14
CA ILE A 261 26.77 -12.62 -3.91
C ILE A 261 28.15 -12.78 -3.25
N GLU A 262 28.22 -12.62 -1.93
CA GLU A 262 29.45 -12.83 -1.16
C GLU A 262 29.94 -14.29 -1.25
N GLN A 263 29.06 -15.27 -1.00
CA GLN A 263 29.41 -16.69 -1.04
C GLN A 263 29.76 -17.20 -2.44
N ALA A 264 29.35 -16.50 -3.49
CA ALA A 264 29.70 -16.78 -4.87
C ALA A 264 30.99 -16.03 -5.30
N GLU A 265 31.59 -15.23 -4.41
CA GLU A 265 32.81 -14.45 -4.63
C GLU A 265 32.68 -13.48 -5.82
N LEU A 266 31.50 -12.88 -6.01
CA LEU A 266 31.20 -12.05 -7.17
C LEU A 266 31.55 -10.57 -6.95
N GLY A 267 31.65 -10.13 -5.70
CA GLY A 267 32.00 -8.75 -5.34
C GLY A 267 31.15 -7.72 -6.09
N ASP A 268 31.79 -6.66 -6.58
CA ASP A 268 31.14 -5.55 -7.31
C ASP A 268 30.67 -5.93 -8.72
N ARG A 269 30.83 -7.19 -9.16
CA ARG A 269 30.33 -7.66 -10.46
C ARG A 269 28.81 -7.68 -10.51
N VAL A 270 28.17 -7.96 -9.38
CA VAL A 270 26.70 -8.08 -9.28
C VAL A 270 26.19 -7.01 -8.35
N SER A 271 25.43 -6.09 -8.91
CA SER A 271 24.73 -5.05 -8.17
C SER A 271 23.53 -5.64 -7.42
N LEU A 272 23.19 -5.07 -6.26
CA LEU A 272 22.02 -5.46 -5.49
C LEU A 272 21.02 -4.30 -5.42
N GLY A 273 19.76 -4.58 -5.70
CA GLY A 273 18.60 -3.73 -5.40
C GLY A 273 17.52 -4.54 -4.68
N THR A 274 16.51 -3.86 -4.13
CA THR A 274 15.36 -4.55 -3.54
C THR A 274 14.13 -3.67 -3.54
N PHE A 275 12.95 -4.28 -3.50
CA PHE A 275 11.77 -3.64 -2.93
C PHE A 275 11.88 -3.64 -1.41
N ASP A 276 11.32 -2.60 -0.79
CA ASP A 276 11.33 -2.35 0.65
C ASP A 276 12.71 -2.02 1.24
N LEU A 277 12.70 -1.50 2.47
CA LEU A 277 13.92 -1.15 3.18
C LEU A 277 13.74 -1.29 4.69
N ASP A 278 14.85 -1.59 5.36
CA ASP A 278 15.04 -1.36 6.78
C ASP A 278 16.45 -0.82 7.03
N GLU A 279 16.86 -0.72 8.29
CA GLU A 279 18.18 -0.23 8.68
C GLU A 279 19.32 -0.95 7.95
N THR A 280 19.16 -2.24 7.65
CA THR A 280 20.16 -3.08 6.98
C THR A 280 20.36 -2.65 5.53
N GLN A 281 19.27 -2.47 4.77
CA GLN A 281 19.34 -2.00 3.37
C GLN A 281 19.89 -0.58 3.32
N LEU A 282 19.45 0.30 4.22
CA LEU A 282 19.93 1.68 4.27
C LEU A 282 21.43 1.74 4.60
N SER A 283 21.92 0.91 5.51
CA SER A 283 23.36 0.80 5.78
C SER A 283 24.12 0.35 4.53
N ARG A 284 23.65 -0.69 3.83
CA ARG A 284 24.31 -1.16 2.60
C ARG A 284 24.32 -0.12 1.49
N ILE A 285 23.23 0.62 1.32
CA ILE A 285 23.14 1.71 0.35
C ILE A 285 24.14 2.82 0.70
N LYS A 286 24.21 3.19 1.97
CA LYS A 286 25.18 4.19 2.46
C LYS A 286 26.63 3.73 2.28
N ASP A 287 26.89 2.44 2.46
CA ASP A 287 28.21 1.82 2.31
C ASP A 287 28.54 1.47 0.85
N GLY A 288 27.59 1.64 -0.08
CA GLY A 288 27.75 1.35 -1.51
C GLY A 288 27.72 -0.14 -1.89
N THR A 289 27.32 -1.02 -0.98
CA THR A 289 27.22 -2.48 -1.21
C THR A 289 25.84 -2.94 -1.70
N GLN A 290 24.89 -1.99 -1.77
CA GLN A 290 23.59 -2.15 -2.40
C GLN A 290 23.28 -0.84 -3.15
N LEU A 291 22.80 -0.91 -4.39
CA LEU A 291 22.60 0.27 -5.23
C LEU A 291 21.39 1.10 -4.80
N PHE A 292 20.28 0.44 -4.49
CA PHE A 292 19.04 1.12 -4.14
C PHE A 292 18.07 0.21 -3.38
N ALA A 293 16.99 0.82 -2.89
CA ALA A 293 15.77 0.17 -2.46
C ALA A 293 14.56 0.94 -3.01
N ILE A 294 13.45 0.24 -3.27
CA ILE A 294 12.18 0.85 -3.71
C ILE A 294 11.25 0.93 -2.50
N ASP A 295 11.02 2.14 -1.99
CA ASP A 295 10.16 2.39 -0.85
C ASP A 295 8.70 2.52 -1.27
N GLN A 296 7.83 1.74 -0.61
CA GLN A 296 6.37 1.77 -0.74
C GLN A 296 5.67 2.28 0.53
N GLN A 297 6.44 2.75 1.53
CA GLN A 297 5.98 3.34 2.78
C GLN A 297 4.95 2.47 3.54
N PRO A 298 5.33 1.27 4.03
CA PRO A 298 4.42 0.32 4.67
C PRO A 298 3.59 0.93 5.80
N TYR A 299 4.19 1.77 6.63
CA TYR A 299 3.49 2.46 7.72
C TYR A 299 2.33 3.33 7.20
N MET A 300 2.53 4.04 6.09
CA MET A 300 1.47 4.85 5.47
C MET A 300 0.36 4.00 4.88
N GLN A 301 0.67 2.83 4.32
CA GLN A 301 -0.37 1.91 3.84
C GLN A 301 -1.34 1.53 4.97
N GLY A 302 -0.81 1.08 6.11
CA GLY A 302 -1.65 0.72 7.26
C GLY A 302 -2.35 1.92 7.91
N TYR A 303 -1.63 3.03 8.11
CA TYR A 303 -2.17 4.23 8.76
C TYR A 303 -3.30 4.86 7.96
N LEU A 304 -3.11 5.04 6.65
CA LEU A 304 -4.10 5.67 5.78
C LEU A 304 -5.31 4.76 5.58
N ALA A 305 -5.12 3.45 5.37
CA ALA A 305 -6.23 2.53 5.16
C ALA A 305 -7.17 2.47 6.36
N VAL A 306 -6.64 2.35 7.59
CA VAL A 306 -7.46 2.35 8.82
C VAL A 306 -8.10 3.72 9.06
N SER A 307 -7.37 4.82 8.84
CA SER A 307 -7.90 6.18 9.05
C SER A 307 -9.06 6.49 8.12
N MET A 308 -8.96 6.07 6.85
CA MET A 308 -10.01 6.23 5.85
C MET A 308 -11.21 5.33 6.14
N ALA A 309 -10.97 4.06 6.46
CA ALA A 309 -12.01 3.12 6.86
C ALA A 309 -12.83 3.66 8.05
N ASN A 310 -12.16 4.13 9.10
CA ASN A 310 -12.82 4.72 10.27
C ASN A 310 -13.63 5.98 9.91
N SER A 311 -13.05 6.88 9.12
CA SER A 311 -13.71 8.15 8.74
C SER A 311 -14.93 7.93 7.84
N TYR A 312 -14.85 6.94 6.95
CA TYR A 312 -15.96 6.56 6.08
C TYR A 312 -17.13 6.01 6.89
N VAL A 313 -16.89 5.06 7.80
CA VAL A 313 -17.97 4.46 8.59
C VAL A 313 -18.60 5.46 9.55
N LEU A 314 -17.80 6.27 10.26
CA LEU A 314 -18.33 7.23 11.24
C LEU A 314 -19.08 8.39 10.60
N TYR A 315 -18.59 8.89 9.47
CA TYR A 315 -18.97 10.21 8.97
C TYR A 315 -19.35 10.24 7.48
N GLY A 316 -19.26 9.12 6.77
CA GLY A 316 -19.43 9.08 5.31
C GLY A 316 -18.38 9.91 4.58
N ILE A 317 -17.20 10.11 5.19
CA ILE A 317 -16.11 10.89 4.59
C ILE A 317 -15.27 9.99 3.71
N GLU A 318 -15.25 10.31 2.42
CA GLU A 318 -14.47 9.64 1.40
C GLU A 318 -13.56 10.65 0.68
N LEU A 319 -12.32 10.26 0.39
CA LEU A 319 -11.42 11.09 -0.39
C LEU A 319 -11.72 10.94 -1.90
N PRO A 320 -11.74 12.03 -2.66
CA PRO A 320 -11.91 11.95 -4.12
C PRO A 320 -10.66 11.40 -4.84
N GLN A 321 -9.52 11.32 -4.15
CA GLN A 321 -8.28 10.78 -4.70
C GLN A 321 -8.30 9.25 -4.61
N ARG A 322 -8.24 8.60 -5.78
CA ARG A 322 -8.31 7.14 -5.94
C ARG A 322 -7.52 6.74 -7.21
N PRO A 323 -6.36 6.07 -7.09
CA PRO A 323 -5.79 5.49 -5.86
C PRO A 323 -5.11 6.53 -4.96
N LEU A 324 -4.85 6.15 -3.71
CA LEU A 324 -3.99 6.88 -2.79
C LEU A 324 -2.60 6.21 -2.73
N LEU A 325 -1.66 6.75 -3.52
CA LEU A 325 -0.35 6.14 -3.68
C LEU A 325 0.61 6.49 -2.53
N THR A 326 1.32 5.48 -2.04
CA THR A 326 2.37 5.59 -0.99
C THR A 326 3.77 5.30 -1.54
N GLY A 327 3.88 5.01 -2.83
CA GLY A 327 5.10 4.75 -3.57
C GLY A 327 4.82 4.70 -5.08
N PRO A 328 5.84 4.40 -5.89
CA PRO A 328 7.22 4.07 -5.49
C PRO A 328 8.09 5.29 -5.20
N ALA A 329 9.13 5.11 -4.37
CA ALA A 329 10.26 6.03 -4.26
C ALA A 329 11.58 5.27 -4.28
N ILE A 330 12.49 5.62 -5.19
CA ILE A 330 13.86 5.09 -5.20
C ILE A 330 14.66 5.72 -4.06
N ILE A 331 15.19 4.88 -3.18
CA ILE A 331 16.13 5.25 -2.12
C ILE A 331 17.52 4.76 -2.51
N ASP A 332 18.45 5.69 -2.71
CA ASP A 332 19.82 5.44 -3.15
C ASP A 332 20.83 6.27 -2.35
N GLY A 333 22.11 6.22 -2.72
CA GLY A 333 23.16 6.98 -2.04
C GLY A 333 22.94 8.50 -2.00
N SER A 334 22.11 9.07 -2.89
CA SER A 334 21.83 10.50 -2.93
C SER A 334 20.79 10.95 -1.89
N ASN A 335 19.92 10.05 -1.43
CA ASN A 335 18.79 10.40 -0.55
C ASN A 335 18.59 9.46 0.66
N VAL A 336 19.44 8.44 0.84
CA VAL A 336 19.37 7.43 1.92
C VAL A 336 19.23 8.05 3.32
N GLU A 337 19.89 9.18 3.58
CA GLU A 337 19.83 9.87 4.88
C GLU A 337 18.40 10.31 5.27
N SER A 338 17.51 10.54 4.29
CA SER A 338 16.09 10.87 4.55
C SER A 338 15.31 9.70 5.16
N ALA A 339 15.81 8.46 5.01
CA ALA A 339 15.15 7.23 5.43
C ALA A 339 15.50 6.77 6.83
N ILE A 340 16.72 7.07 7.28
CA ILE A 340 17.33 6.42 8.45
C ILE A 340 16.48 6.61 9.70
N ALA A 341 16.10 7.85 10.02
CA ALA A 341 15.31 8.14 11.22
C ALA A 341 13.93 7.44 11.21
N GLY A 342 13.31 7.28 10.04
CA GLY A 342 12.05 6.56 9.91
C GLY A 342 12.21 5.05 10.08
N ALA A 343 13.30 4.49 9.54
CA ALA A 343 13.65 3.08 9.68
C ALA A 343 13.92 2.71 11.15
N GLU A 344 14.76 3.50 11.84
CA GLU A 344 15.08 3.36 13.28
C GLU A 344 13.82 3.47 14.17
N ALA A 345 12.87 4.31 13.77
CA ALA A 345 11.61 4.49 14.49
C ALA A 345 10.58 3.37 14.22
N GLY A 346 10.86 2.44 13.31
CA GLY A 346 9.94 1.36 12.95
C GLY A 346 8.76 1.80 12.07
N VAL A 347 8.87 2.94 11.37
CA VAL A 347 7.77 3.55 10.60
C VAL A 347 8.09 3.79 9.12
N ARG A 348 9.25 3.31 8.67
CA ARG A 348 9.67 3.42 7.26
C ARG A 348 10.47 2.21 6.85
#